data_AF-A0A7S3ERA8-F1
#
_entry.id   AF-A0A7S3ERA8-F1
#
_cell.length_a   1.000
_cell.length_b   1.000
_cell.length_c   1.000
_cell.angle_alpha   90.00
_cell.angle_beta   90.00
_cell.angle_gamma   90.00
#
_symmetry.space_group_name_H-M   'P 1'
#
loop_
_entity.id
_entity.type
_entity.pdbx_description
1 polymer ?
#
loop_
_entity_poly.entity_id
_entity_poly.type
_entity_poly.pdbx_seq_one_letter_code
_entity_poly.pdbx_strand_id
1 'polypeptide(L)'
;RKERVLLMTEMSHQASKLAFECERSDRLKVKMVRSPPGTDQWIIVDRWERLAALLPGIEEADGAAAPHSHHARTEAATRLISNHEGVFRDTINPSKTIGICEGGRPLSQLELSRVHPSDARYVDEVLRETARRLLGRVDVSEVQLDPSSSAQTTGWGRTVLFLLSRLQSLPDEVPGRAPDMSCKAALAMRAVLNELGCLALSKPT
;
A
#
# COMPACT_ATOMS: atom_id res chain seq x y z
N ARG A 1 15.04 42.30 24.93
CA ARG A 1 15.80 41.02 24.89
C ARG A 1 15.11 39.92 25.71
N LYS A 2 14.60 40.19 26.91
CA LYS A 2 13.87 39.21 27.76
C LYS A 2 12.52 38.77 27.20
N GLU A 3 11.71 39.67 26.63
CA GLU A 3 10.40 39.34 26.04
C GLU A 3 10.47 38.39 24.84
N ARG A 4 11.52 38.50 24.02
CA ARG A 4 11.71 37.64 22.83
C ARG A 4 12.04 36.18 23.20
N VAL A 5 12.68 35.97 24.34
CA VAL A 5 12.99 34.62 24.87
C VAL A 5 11.74 33.98 25.47
N LEU A 6 10.87 34.77 26.11
CA LEU A 6 9.60 34.29 26.66
C LEU A 6 8.66 33.78 25.55
N LEU A 7 8.48 34.58 24.49
CA LEU A 7 7.68 34.20 23.32
C LEU A 7 8.19 32.95 22.60
N MET A 8 9.51 32.76 22.47
CA MET A 8 10.06 31.55 21.86
C MET A 8 9.84 30.30 22.73
N THR A 9 9.84 30.46 24.06
CA THR A 9 9.60 29.35 24.99
C THR A 9 8.12 28.93 25.00
N GLU A 10 7.21 29.91 24.91
CA GLU A 10 5.77 29.69 24.80
C GLU A 10 5.40 29.01 23.46
N MET A 11 5.99 29.47 22.35
CA MET A 11 5.78 28.83 21.04
C MET A 11 6.31 27.39 21.00
N SER A 12 7.44 27.12 21.64
CA SER A 12 8.01 25.76 21.74
C SER A 12 7.15 24.83 22.61
N HIS A 13 6.59 25.34 23.71
CA HIS A 13 5.63 24.59 24.52
C HIS A 13 4.32 24.31 23.77
N GLN A 14 3.84 25.28 23.00
CA GLN A 14 2.61 25.14 22.22
C GLN A 14 2.78 24.15 21.05
N ALA A 15 3.94 24.16 20.39
CA ALA A 15 4.29 23.17 19.36
C ALA A 15 4.41 21.75 19.93
N SER A 16 5.00 21.60 21.13
CA SER A 16 5.13 20.31 21.80
C SER A 16 3.77 19.77 22.27
N LYS A 17 2.87 20.65 22.71
CA LYS A 17 1.51 20.29 23.11
C LYS A 17 0.65 19.85 21.92
N LEU A 18 0.77 20.55 20.78
CA LEU A 18 0.10 20.16 19.53
C LEU A 18 0.65 18.85 18.96
N ALA A 19 1.95 18.59 19.05
CA ALA A 19 2.55 17.32 18.64
C ALA A 19 2.05 16.15 19.53
N PHE A 20 1.95 16.36 20.84
CA PHE A 20 1.43 15.35 21.78
C PHE A 20 -0.07 15.12 21.61
N GLU A 21 -0.86 16.15 21.31
CA GLU A 21 -2.29 16.03 21.00
C GLU A 21 -2.52 15.36 19.63
N CYS A 22 -1.62 15.55 18.65
CA CYS A 22 -1.62 14.83 17.38
C CYS A 22 -1.32 13.33 17.56
N GLU A 23 -0.24 12.99 18.27
CA GLU A 23 0.10 11.58 18.59
C GLU A 23 -0.96 10.90 19.46
N ARG A 24 -1.61 11.64 20.36
CA ARG A 24 -2.71 11.13 21.20
C ARG A 24 -4.01 10.96 20.41
N SER A 25 -4.26 11.78 19.38
CA SER A 25 -5.36 11.61 18.42
C SER A 25 -5.15 10.37 17.55
N ASP A 26 -3.92 10.10 17.11
CA ASP A 26 -3.58 8.89 16.33
C ASP A 26 -3.69 7.61 17.18
N ARG A 27 -3.34 7.68 18.47
CA ARG A 27 -3.44 6.52 19.38
C ARG A 27 -4.87 6.23 19.88
N LEU A 28 -5.82 7.16 19.72
CA LEU A 28 -7.21 7.02 20.19
C LEU A 28 -8.26 6.77 19.09
N LYS A 29 -7.86 6.66 17.82
CA LYS A 29 -8.75 6.25 16.71
C LYS A 29 -8.82 4.73 16.48
N VAL A 30 -8.27 3.89 17.37
CA VAL A 30 -8.70 2.48 17.50
C VAL A 30 -9.97 2.43 18.35
N LYS A 31 -11.04 3.08 17.88
CA LYS A 31 -12.37 2.83 18.41
C LYS A 31 -13.02 1.79 17.52
N MET A 32 -13.10 0.57 18.07
CA MET A 32 -14.08 -0.44 17.68
C MET A 32 -15.43 0.23 17.35
N VAL A 33 -15.70 0.42 16.08
CA VAL A 33 -17.08 0.54 15.60
C VAL A 33 -17.58 -0.90 15.58
N ARG A 34 -18.43 -1.25 16.54
CA ARG A 34 -19.17 -2.52 16.50
C ARG A 34 -20.03 -2.48 15.24
N SER A 35 -19.62 -3.20 14.20
CA SER A 35 -20.45 -3.39 13.01
C SER A 35 -21.65 -4.31 13.32
N PRO A 36 -22.76 -4.16 12.58
CA PRO A 36 -23.97 -4.93 12.82
C PRO A 36 -23.74 -6.43 12.58
N PRO A 37 -24.48 -7.32 13.27
CA PRO A 37 -24.32 -8.76 13.07
C PRO A 37 -24.91 -9.14 11.70
N GLY A 38 -24.07 -9.64 10.78
CA GLY A 38 -24.54 -10.22 9.52
C GLY A 38 -23.71 -9.99 8.25
N THR A 39 -22.52 -9.37 8.32
CA THR A 39 -21.61 -9.30 7.16
C THR A 39 -20.36 -10.15 7.41
N ASP A 40 -20.10 -11.10 6.52
CA ASP A 40 -18.89 -11.94 6.45
C ASP A 40 -17.61 -11.12 6.09
N GLN A 41 -17.44 -9.94 6.69
CA GLN A 41 -16.50 -8.91 6.23
C GLN A 41 -15.24 -8.77 7.12
N TRP A 42 -15.02 -9.70 8.06
CA TRP A 42 -13.92 -9.61 9.04
C TRP A 42 -12.82 -10.67 8.89
N ILE A 43 -12.75 -11.40 7.77
CA ILE A 43 -11.64 -12.35 7.49
C ILE A 43 -10.36 -11.59 7.04
N ILE A 44 -10.40 -10.27 6.85
CA ILE A 44 -9.29 -9.47 6.30
C ILE A 44 -8.19 -9.17 7.34
N VAL A 45 -8.53 -9.10 8.64
CA VAL A 45 -7.61 -8.57 9.67
C VAL A 45 -6.44 -9.53 9.97
N ASP A 46 -6.66 -10.84 9.90
CA ASP A 46 -5.64 -11.86 10.22
C ASP A 46 -4.56 -12.01 9.13
N ARG A 47 -4.88 -11.75 7.85
CA ARG A 47 -3.93 -12.02 6.75
C ARG A 47 -2.79 -11.01 6.67
N TRP A 48 -3.09 -9.73 6.82
CA TRP A 48 -2.05 -8.69 6.80
C TRP A 48 -1.18 -8.72 8.06
N GLU A 49 -1.73 -9.10 9.21
CA GLU A 49 -0.94 -9.32 10.43
C GLU A 49 0.08 -10.46 10.27
N ARG A 50 -0.29 -11.56 9.60
CA ARG A 50 0.63 -12.66 9.27
C ARG A 50 1.77 -12.20 8.37
N LEU A 51 1.48 -11.40 7.34
CA LEU A 51 2.52 -10.83 6.47
C LEU A 51 3.41 -9.85 7.22
N ALA A 52 2.84 -9.04 8.12
CA ALA A 52 3.60 -8.11 8.96
C ALA A 52 4.54 -8.85 9.93
N ALA A 53 4.10 -9.98 10.49
CA ALA A 53 4.92 -10.81 11.37
C ALA A 53 6.14 -11.45 10.68
N LEU A 54 6.13 -11.52 9.34
CA LEU A 54 7.23 -12.04 8.55
C LEU A 54 8.28 -10.99 8.19
N LEU A 55 8.05 -9.70 8.47
CA LEU A 55 9.07 -8.67 8.24
C LEU A 55 10.31 -8.92 9.12
N PRO A 56 11.54 -8.76 8.59
CA PRO A 56 11.89 -8.10 7.32
C PRO A 56 11.82 -8.97 6.05
N GLY A 57 11.31 -10.19 6.14
CA GLY A 57 11.38 -11.22 5.11
C GLY A 57 12.68 -12.03 5.21
N ILE A 58 13.00 -12.80 4.18
CA ILE A 58 14.22 -13.61 4.11
C ILE A 58 15.07 -13.27 2.87
N GLU A 59 16.32 -13.72 2.86
CA GLU A 59 17.28 -13.40 1.79
C GLU A 59 16.95 -14.12 0.48
N GLU A 60 16.47 -15.36 0.54
CA GLU A 60 16.05 -16.12 -0.61
C GLU A 60 14.70 -15.64 -1.14
N ALA A 61 14.66 -15.31 -2.42
CA ALA A 61 13.44 -14.97 -3.14
C ALA A 61 13.38 -15.70 -4.48
N ASP A 62 12.17 -15.85 -5.01
CA ASP A 62 11.90 -16.49 -6.29
C ASP A 62 11.38 -15.48 -7.33
N GLY A 63 11.32 -15.93 -8.58
CA GLY A 63 10.70 -15.18 -9.67
C GLY A 63 11.32 -13.80 -9.87
N ALA A 64 10.47 -12.81 -10.14
CA ALA A 64 10.90 -11.44 -10.40
C ALA A 64 11.48 -10.71 -9.17
N ALA A 65 11.32 -11.26 -7.95
CA ALA A 65 11.92 -10.70 -6.74
C ALA A 65 13.39 -11.13 -6.55
N ALA A 66 13.77 -12.32 -7.04
CA ALA A 66 15.10 -12.91 -6.88
C ALA A 66 16.30 -12.00 -7.27
N PRO A 67 16.27 -11.21 -8.36
CA PRO A 67 17.42 -10.40 -8.76
C PRO A 67 17.59 -9.10 -7.95
N HIS A 68 16.65 -8.77 -7.05
CA HIS A 68 16.72 -7.57 -6.23
C HIS A 68 17.36 -7.87 -4.86
N SER A 69 18.12 -6.91 -4.31
CA SER A 69 18.74 -7.09 -2.99
C SER A 69 17.70 -7.25 -1.89
N HIS A 70 18.01 -8.05 -0.86
CA HIS A 70 17.13 -8.25 0.29
C HIS A 70 16.66 -6.92 0.89
N HIS A 71 17.57 -5.97 1.12
CA HIS A 71 17.24 -4.63 1.62
C HIS A 71 16.20 -3.88 0.76
N ALA A 72 16.32 -3.92 -0.57
CA ALA A 72 15.39 -3.24 -1.47
C ALA A 72 13.99 -3.87 -1.41
N ARG A 73 13.91 -5.20 -1.32
CA ARG A 73 12.65 -5.92 -1.19
C ARG A 73 12.01 -5.68 0.19
N THR A 74 12.80 -5.71 1.26
CA THR A 74 12.32 -5.43 2.63
C THR A 74 11.73 -4.04 2.73
N GLU A 75 12.38 -3.01 2.15
CA GLU A 75 11.82 -1.66 2.12
C GLU A 75 10.48 -1.63 1.38
N ALA A 76 10.42 -2.21 0.18
CA ALA A 76 9.21 -2.27 -0.63
C ALA A 76 8.06 -3.01 0.10
N ALA A 77 8.34 -4.16 0.70
CA ALA A 77 7.39 -4.95 1.48
C ALA A 77 6.90 -4.18 2.70
N THR A 78 7.83 -3.58 3.47
CA THR A 78 7.50 -2.80 4.67
C THR A 78 6.55 -1.66 4.32
N ARG A 79 6.87 -0.89 3.26
CA ARG A 79 6.04 0.24 2.80
C ARG A 79 4.65 -0.21 2.38
N LEU A 80 4.55 -1.32 1.66
CA LEU A 80 3.28 -1.86 1.21
C LEU A 80 2.43 -2.36 2.39
N ILE A 81 3.01 -3.19 3.26
CA ILE A 81 2.33 -3.76 4.42
C ILE A 81 1.87 -2.66 5.39
N SER A 82 2.71 -1.67 5.69
CA SER A 82 2.32 -0.60 6.63
C SER A 82 1.25 0.35 6.09
N ASN A 83 1.12 0.46 4.76
CA ASN A 83 0.18 1.38 4.10
C ASN A 83 -0.89 0.67 3.25
N HIS A 84 -1.10 -0.64 3.48
CA HIS A 84 -1.95 -1.46 2.61
C HIS A 84 -3.39 -0.93 2.54
N GLU A 85 -3.97 -0.47 3.65
CA GLU A 85 -5.31 0.14 3.66
C GLU A 85 -5.39 1.40 2.79
N GLY A 86 -4.35 2.23 2.84
CA GLY A 86 -4.26 3.45 2.03
C GLY A 86 -4.17 3.12 0.55
N VAL A 87 -3.29 2.19 0.19
CA VAL A 87 -3.15 1.73 -1.21
C VAL A 87 -4.43 1.10 -1.71
N PHE A 88 -5.08 0.25 -0.89
CA PHE A 88 -6.35 -0.37 -1.22
C PHE A 88 -7.44 0.68 -1.49
N ARG A 89 -7.69 1.58 -0.53
CA ARG A 89 -8.71 2.63 -0.65
C ARG A 89 -8.45 3.55 -1.83
N ASP A 90 -7.19 3.88 -2.10
CA ASP A 90 -6.80 4.69 -3.27
C ASP A 90 -7.16 3.91 -4.56
N THR A 91 -6.78 2.64 -4.64
CA THR A 91 -7.01 1.80 -5.82
C THR A 91 -8.48 1.67 -6.19
N ILE A 92 -9.37 1.52 -5.20
CA ILE A 92 -10.82 1.40 -5.42
C ILE A 92 -11.60 2.72 -5.27
N ASN A 93 -10.92 3.86 -5.20
CA ASN A 93 -11.56 5.14 -4.98
C ASN A 93 -12.48 5.50 -6.17
N PRO A 94 -13.81 5.61 -5.98
CA PRO A 94 -14.72 5.98 -7.07
C PRO A 94 -14.66 7.48 -7.40
N SER A 95 -14.07 8.29 -6.53
CA SER A 95 -13.96 9.74 -6.72
C SER A 95 -12.93 10.06 -7.79
N LYS A 96 -13.33 10.91 -8.74
CA LYS A 96 -12.45 11.42 -9.81
C LYS A 96 -11.63 12.65 -9.39
N THR A 97 -11.96 13.26 -8.26
CA THR A 97 -11.45 14.60 -7.90
C THR A 97 -10.89 14.67 -6.48
N ILE A 98 -11.32 13.78 -5.59
CA ILE A 98 -10.97 13.81 -4.16
C ILE A 98 -10.19 12.56 -3.79
N GLY A 99 -9.01 12.74 -3.21
CA GLY A 99 -8.19 11.66 -2.67
C GLY A 99 -8.69 11.14 -1.32
N ILE A 100 -8.10 10.05 -0.86
CA ILE A 100 -8.50 9.32 0.36
C ILE A 100 -8.04 9.96 1.68
N CYS A 101 -7.27 11.06 1.62
CA CYS A 101 -6.72 11.71 2.81
C CYS A 101 -7.81 12.46 3.58
N GLU A 102 -7.82 12.35 4.92
CA GLU A 102 -8.62 13.22 5.79
C GLU A 102 -8.36 14.70 5.41
N GLY A 103 -9.43 15.44 5.12
CA GLY A 103 -9.36 16.81 4.61
C GLY A 103 -9.61 16.97 3.11
N GLY A 104 -9.83 15.88 2.36
CA GLY A 104 -10.33 15.94 0.98
C GLY A 104 -9.33 16.54 -0.01
N ARG A 105 -8.03 16.26 0.16
CA ARG A 105 -7.00 16.75 -0.77
C ARG A 105 -7.35 16.35 -2.21
N PRO A 106 -7.16 17.25 -3.19
CA PRO A 106 -7.36 16.92 -4.59
C PRO A 106 -6.58 15.67 -4.97
N LEU A 107 -7.19 14.82 -5.82
CA LEU A 107 -6.51 13.64 -6.33
C LEU A 107 -5.24 14.09 -7.09
N SER A 108 -4.09 13.56 -6.68
CA SER A 108 -2.90 13.61 -7.55
C SER A 108 -3.08 12.57 -8.65
N GLN A 109 -2.69 12.89 -9.88
CA GLN A 109 -2.73 11.97 -11.03
C GLN A 109 -4.16 11.64 -11.49
N LEU A 110 -4.86 12.65 -12.01
CA LEU A 110 -6.26 12.59 -12.49
C LEU A 110 -6.44 11.71 -13.74
N GLU A 111 -5.36 11.44 -14.44
CA GLU A 111 -5.30 10.60 -15.63
C GLU A 111 -5.45 9.10 -15.32
N LEU A 112 -5.27 8.69 -14.06
CA LEU A 112 -5.33 7.29 -13.68
C LEU A 112 -6.77 6.80 -13.50
N SER A 113 -7.13 5.77 -14.26
CA SER A 113 -8.40 5.07 -14.09
C SER A 113 -8.32 4.10 -12.90
N ARG A 114 -9.08 4.39 -11.85
CA ARG A 114 -9.16 3.55 -10.65
C ARG A 114 -9.93 2.26 -10.93
N VAL A 115 -9.64 1.23 -10.12
CA VAL A 115 -10.30 -0.07 -10.21
C VAL A 115 -11.72 0.06 -9.65
N HIS A 116 -12.69 -0.59 -10.31
CA HIS A 116 -14.08 -0.53 -9.86
C HIS A 116 -14.23 -1.25 -8.51
N PRO A 117 -15.03 -0.74 -7.55
CA PRO A 117 -15.21 -1.36 -6.23
C PRO A 117 -15.70 -2.82 -6.24
N SER A 118 -16.33 -3.28 -7.33
CA SER A 118 -16.69 -4.70 -7.51
C SER A 118 -15.48 -5.63 -7.53
N ASP A 119 -14.32 -5.11 -7.93
CA ASP A 119 -13.08 -5.87 -8.10
C ASP A 119 -12.21 -5.77 -6.83
N ALA A 120 -12.74 -5.17 -5.74
CA ALA A 120 -12.01 -4.92 -4.49
C ALA A 120 -11.34 -6.17 -3.90
N ARG A 121 -11.99 -7.35 -3.98
CA ARG A 121 -11.39 -8.60 -3.50
C ARG A 121 -10.06 -8.93 -4.22
N TYR A 122 -10.02 -8.67 -5.52
CA TYR A 122 -8.84 -8.92 -6.34
C TYR A 122 -7.73 -7.90 -6.08
N VAL A 123 -8.11 -6.67 -5.71
CA VAL A 123 -7.14 -5.66 -5.30
C VAL A 123 -6.39 -6.13 -4.06
N ASP A 124 -7.10 -6.56 -3.02
CA ASP A 124 -6.48 -7.07 -1.79
C ASP A 124 -5.62 -8.32 -2.05
N GLU A 125 -6.07 -9.24 -2.91
CA GLU A 125 -5.27 -10.42 -3.33
C GLU A 125 -3.95 -10.03 -3.98
N VAL A 126 -3.96 -9.11 -4.96
CA VAL A 126 -2.74 -8.65 -5.63
C VAL A 126 -1.80 -7.96 -4.65
N LEU A 127 -2.30 -7.12 -3.75
CA LEU A 127 -1.47 -6.43 -2.77
C LEU A 127 -0.80 -7.43 -1.81
N ARG A 128 -1.53 -8.43 -1.31
CA ARG A 128 -0.97 -9.47 -0.44
C ARG A 128 0.05 -10.35 -1.16
N GLU A 129 -0.25 -10.79 -2.37
CA GLU A 129 0.66 -11.62 -3.15
C GLU A 129 1.93 -10.85 -3.55
N THR A 130 1.81 -9.55 -3.83
CA THR A 130 2.96 -8.66 -4.05
C THR A 130 3.84 -8.58 -2.80
N ALA A 131 3.24 -8.35 -1.63
CA ALA A 131 3.96 -8.31 -0.37
C ALA A 131 4.66 -9.64 -0.07
N ARG A 132 3.96 -10.78 -0.24
CA ARG A 132 4.51 -12.12 -0.02
C ARG A 132 5.74 -12.39 -0.90
N ARG A 133 5.68 -12.08 -2.19
CA ARG A 133 6.83 -12.26 -3.11
C ARG A 133 8.01 -11.38 -2.75
N LEU A 134 7.78 -10.16 -2.27
CA LEU A 134 8.86 -9.27 -1.80
C LEU A 134 9.50 -9.79 -0.50
N LEU A 135 8.74 -10.42 0.39
CA LEU A 135 9.27 -11.04 1.62
C LEU A 135 10.16 -12.26 1.34
N GLY A 136 10.13 -12.85 0.14
CA GLY A 136 10.95 -13.99 -0.24
C GLY A 136 10.23 -15.34 -0.07
N ARG A 137 10.98 -16.44 0.14
CA ARG A 137 10.43 -17.79 0.34
C ARG A 137 9.86 -17.98 1.76
N VAL A 138 8.85 -17.19 2.09
CA VAL A 138 8.14 -17.28 3.38
C VAL A 138 7.06 -18.36 3.33
N ASP A 139 6.88 -19.08 4.44
CA ASP A 139 5.88 -20.15 4.59
C ASP A 139 4.49 -19.57 4.90
N VAL A 140 3.99 -18.74 4.00
CA VAL A 140 2.63 -18.21 4.02
C VAL A 140 2.05 -18.36 2.63
N SER A 141 0.97 -19.14 2.53
CA SER A 141 0.24 -19.31 1.28
C SER A 141 -0.75 -18.16 1.11
N GLU A 142 -0.56 -17.38 0.05
CA GLU A 142 -1.53 -16.38 -0.39
C GLU A 142 -2.33 -16.91 -1.58
N VAL A 143 -3.45 -16.24 -1.87
CA VAL A 143 -4.36 -16.60 -2.97
C VAL A 143 -3.57 -16.68 -4.27
N GLN A 144 -3.57 -17.85 -4.89
CA GLN A 144 -2.99 -18.05 -6.22
C GLN A 144 -3.98 -17.57 -7.28
N LEU A 145 -3.43 -17.02 -8.36
CA LEU A 145 -4.21 -16.71 -9.55
C LEU A 145 -4.72 -18.01 -10.16
N ASP A 146 -6.02 -18.12 -10.37
CA ASP A 146 -6.66 -19.17 -11.16
C ASP A 146 -6.81 -18.69 -12.62
N PRO A 147 -6.03 -19.24 -13.57
CA PRO A 147 -6.09 -18.83 -14.97
C PRO A 147 -7.45 -19.12 -15.64
N SER A 148 -8.24 -20.05 -15.08
CA SER A 148 -9.57 -20.39 -15.59
C SER A 148 -10.63 -19.35 -15.19
N SER A 149 -10.36 -18.56 -14.14
CA SER A 149 -11.25 -17.52 -13.65
C SER A 149 -11.02 -16.20 -14.40
N SER A 150 -11.81 -15.97 -15.45
CA SER A 150 -11.75 -14.73 -16.24
C SER A 150 -11.97 -13.46 -15.41
N ALA A 151 -12.79 -13.55 -14.36
CA ALA A 151 -13.04 -12.44 -13.45
C ALA A 151 -11.81 -12.12 -12.59
N GLN A 152 -11.10 -13.15 -12.10
CA GLN A 152 -9.89 -12.95 -11.30
C GLN A 152 -8.74 -12.44 -12.15
N THR A 153 -8.48 -13.05 -13.31
CA THR A 153 -7.42 -12.59 -14.24
C THR A 153 -7.63 -11.15 -14.68
N THR A 154 -8.87 -10.77 -15.02
CA THR A 154 -9.20 -9.38 -15.37
C THR A 154 -9.01 -8.43 -14.18
N GLY A 155 -9.49 -8.79 -13.00
CA GLY A 155 -9.36 -7.95 -11.80
C GLY A 155 -7.90 -7.75 -11.37
N TRP A 156 -7.10 -8.81 -11.41
CA TRP A 156 -5.67 -8.75 -11.13
C TRP A 156 -4.94 -7.89 -12.15
N GLY A 157 -5.20 -8.09 -13.45
CA GLY A 157 -4.60 -7.29 -14.52
C GLY A 157 -4.89 -5.80 -14.39
N ARG A 158 -6.15 -5.42 -14.14
CA ARG A 158 -6.55 -4.02 -13.89
C ARG A 158 -5.83 -3.42 -12.68
N THR A 159 -5.74 -4.19 -11.59
CA THR A 159 -5.07 -3.76 -10.36
C THR A 159 -3.59 -3.51 -10.59
N VAL A 160 -2.90 -4.46 -11.23
CA VAL A 160 -1.48 -4.36 -11.54
C VAL A 160 -1.19 -3.14 -12.40
N LEU A 161 -1.95 -2.93 -13.48
CA LEU A 161 -1.79 -1.77 -14.36
C LEU A 161 -1.96 -0.46 -13.60
N PHE A 162 -2.99 -0.39 -12.76
CA PHE A 162 -3.23 0.78 -11.91
C PHE A 162 -2.03 1.05 -10.98
N LEU A 163 -1.55 0.03 -10.25
CA LEU A 163 -0.45 0.18 -9.30
C LEU A 163 0.86 0.56 -9.98
N LEU A 164 1.17 -0.02 -11.14
CA LEU A 164 2.36 0.32 -11.92
C LEU A 164 2.36 1.78 -12.38
N SER A 165 1.21 2.30 -12.83
CA SER A 165 1.06 3.71 -13.20
C SER A 165 1.09 4.65 -12.00
N ARG A 166 0.71 4.16 -10.82
CA ARG A 166 0.59 4.95 -9.59
C ARG A 166 1.89 5.07 -8.80
N LEU A 167 2.75 4.06 -8.86
CA LEU A 167 3.99 4.00 -8.11
C LEU A 167 4.97 5.09 -8.54
N GLN A 168 5.49 5.85 -7.57
CA GLN A 168 6.48 6.91 -7.81
C GLN A 168 7.82 6.53 -7.17
N SER A 169 8.87 6.59 -7.99
CA SER A 169 10.23 6.19 -7.66
C SER A 169 11.25 7.33 -7.79
N LEU A 170 10.91 8.37 -8.56
CA LEU A 170 11.76 9.54 -8.77
C LEU A 170 11.05 10.82 -8.31
N PRO A 171 11.76 11.78 -7.70
CA PRO A 171 11.17 13.05 -7.27
C PRO A 171 10.52 13.85 -8.40
N ASP A 172 11.02 13.69 -9.63
CA ASP A 172 10.59 14.44 -10.80
C ASP A 172 9.37 13.83 -11.50
N GLU A 173 8.96 12.60 -11.15
CA GLU A 173 7.79 11.96 -11.77
C GLU A 173 6.49 12.70 -11.42
N VAL A 174 6.37 13.23 -10.20
CA VAL A 174 5.28 14.14 -9.81
C VAL A 174 5.85 15.28 -8.96
N PRO A 175 6.03 16.47 -9.57
CA PRO A 175 6.54 17.64 -8.86
C PRO A 175 5.74 17.95 -7.59
N GLY A 176 6.44 18.17 -6.48
CA GLY A 176 5.82 18.49 -5.19
C GLY A 176 5.41 17.29 -4.35
N ARG A 177 5.70 16.06 -4.78
CA ARG A 177 5.48 14.84 -3.99
C ARG A 177 6.78 14.07 -3.78
N ALA A 178 6.99 13.59 -2.55
CA ALA A 178 8.11 12.72 -2.24
C ALA A 178 7.91 11.34 -2.90
N PRO A 179 8.97 10.69 -3.41
CA PRO A 179 8.92 9.31 -3.87
C PRO A 179 8.34 8.38 -2.81
N ASP A 180 7.65 7.32 -3.24
CA ASP A 180 6.98 6.38 -2.33
C ASP A 180 7.99 5.51 -1.56
N MET A 181 9.16 5.27 -2.17
CA MET A 181 10.26 4.46 -1.66
C MET A 181 11.54 4.77 -2.44
N SER A 182 12.67 4.16 -2.06
CA SER A 182 13.91 4.26 -2.82
C SER A 182 13.77 3.70 -4.24
N CYS A 183 14.60 4.18 -5.17
CA CYS A 183 14.58 3.69 -6.55
C CYS A 183 14.78 2.16 -6.63
N LYS A 184 15.67 1.59 -5.80
CA LYS A 184 15.89 0.13 -5.77
C LYS A 184 14.66 -0.63 -5.26
N ALA A 185 13.99 -0.12 -4.23
CA ALA A 185 12.77 -0.70 -3.71
C ALA A 185 11.61 -0.60 -4.72
N ALA A 186 11.48 0.53 -5.40
CA ALA A 186 10.48 0.72 -6.44
C ALA A 186 10.71 -0.22 -7.63
N LEU A 187 11.97 -0.44 -8.04
CA LEU A 187 12.29 -1.42 -9.07
C LEU A 187 11.88 -2.84 -8.67
N ALA A 188 12.12 -3.24 -7.41
CA ALA A 188 11.68 -4.55 -6.91
C ALA A 188 10.14 -4.66 -6.92
N MET A 189 9.44 -3.62 -6.46
CA MET A 189 7.97 -3.56 -6.49
C MET A 189 7.43 -3.68 -7.92
N ARG A 190 8.00 -2.94 -8.88
CA ARG A 190 7.60 -2.99 -10.30
C ARG A 190 7.85 -4.37 -10.91
N ALA A 191 8.97 -5.01 -10.60
CA ALA A 191 9.31 -6.33 -11.12
C ALA A 191 8.26 -7.37 -10.69
N VAL A 192 7.90 -7.40 -9.40
CA VAL A 192 6.88 -8.30 -8.88
C VAL A 192 5.50 -8.00 -9.46
N LEU A 193 5.10 -6.73 -9.53
CA LEU A 193 3.82 -6.35 -10.14
C LEU A 193 3.75 -6.75 -11.62
N ASN A 194 4.81 -6.54 -12.39
CA ASN A 194 4.87 -6.96 -13.80
C ASN A 194 4.74 -8.47 -13.94
N GLU A 195 5.40 -9.26 -13.10
CA GLU A 195 5.27 -10.72 -13.09
C GLU A 195 3.82 -11.15 -12.85
N LEU A 196 3.15 -10.54 -11.86
CA LEU A 196 1.71 -10.79 -11.60
C LEU A 196 0.84 -10.38 -12.78
N GLY A 197 1.14 -9.26 -13.43
CA GLY A 197 0.46 -8.80 -14.64
C GLY A 197 0.62 -9.77 -15.81
N CYS A 198 1.83 -10.29 -16.04
CA CYS A 198 2.09 -11.30 -17.05
C CYS A 198 1.31 -12.58 -16.77
N LEU A 199 1.23 -13.03 -15.51
CA LEU A 199 0.42 -14.18 -15.12
C LEU A 199 -1.07 -13.93 -15.40
N ALA A 200 -1.59 -12.77 -14.98
CA ALA A 200 -2.99 -12.38 -15.17
C ALA A 200 -3.41 -12.20 -16.64
N LEU A 201 -2.50 -11.76 -17.50
CA LEU A 201 -2.77 -11.47 -18.92
C LEU A 201 -2.37 -12.62 -19.86
N SER A 202 -1.71 -13.66 -19.32
CA SER A 202 -1.42 -14.87 -20.08
C SER A 202 -2.73 -15.58 -20.44
N LYS A 203 -2.91 -15.93 -21.72
CA LYS A 203 -4.10 -16.68 -22.16
C LYS A 203 -4.10 -18.05 -21.49
N PRO A 204 -5.25 -18.58 -21.04
CA PRO A 204 -5.32 -19.98 -20.65
C PRO A 204 -4.95 -20.83 -21.87
N THR A 205 -3.90 -21.64 -21.72
CA THR A 205 -3.48 -22.66 -22.69
C THR A 205 -4.49 -23.79 -22.76
#